data_AF-A0A8C2UYG1-F1
#
_entry.id   AF-A0A8C2UYG1-F1
#
_cell.length_a   1.000
_cell.length_b   1.000
_cell.length_c   1.000
_cell.angle_alpha   90.00
_cell.angle_beta   90.00
_cell.angle_gamma   90.00
#
_symmetry.space_group_name_H-M   'P 1'
#
loop_
_entity.id
_entity.type
_entity.pdbx_description
1 polymer ?
#
loop_
_entity_poly.entity_id
_entity_poly.type
_entity_poly.pdbx_seq_one_letter_code
_entity_poly.pdbx_strand_id
1 'polypeptide(L)'
;MDSGTGQVSTPSTLPYYVAFSQLLGLTVVAMTGAWLGLYRGGIAWESTLQFNVHPLCMVIGLIFLQGDALLVYRVFRKEAKRTTKVLHGLLHVFAFIISLVGLVAVFDYHRKMGYADLYSLHSWCGILVFALYIVQVSPPGTRPGHRTGARKGQSAGRRGARFPRRLRR
;
A
#
# COMPACT_ATOMS: atom_id res chain seq x y z
N MET A 1 24.51 -45.67 8.04
CA MET A 1 24.09 -44.53 8.88
C MET A 1 23.59 -43.46 7.92
N ASP A 2 22.33 -43.58 7.51
CA ASP A 2 21.72 -42.70 6.53
C ASP A 2 21.36 -41.36 7.17
N SER A 3 22.11 -40.33 6.79
CA SER A 3 21.87 -38.96 7.23
C SER A 3 20.83 -38.33 6.31
N GLY A 4 19.55 -38.60 6.59
CA GLY A 4 18.42 -37.96 5.91
C GLY A 4 18.40 -36.46 6.17
N THR A 5 18.99 -35.70 5.27
CA THR A 5 18.81 -34.24 5.21
C THR A 5 17.36 -33.96 4.86
N GLY A 6 16.52 -33.75 5.87
CA GLY A 6 15.18 -33.21 5.69
C GLY A 6 15.27 -31.84 5.05
N GLN A 7 15.21 -31.79 3.72
CA GLN A 7 14.92 -30.56 3.01
C GLN A 7 13.53 -30.12 3.46
N VAL A 8 13.48 -29.07 4.28
CA VAL A 8 12.24 -28.34 4.55
C VAL A 8 11.78 -27.77 3.22
N SER A 9 10.86 -28.46 2.57
CA SER A 9 10.15 -28.00 1.39
C SER A 9 9.48 -26.68 1.74
N THR A 10 10.05 -25.57 1.26
CA THR A 10 9.30 -24.32 1.19
C THR A 10 7.99 -24.63 0.49
N PRO A 11 6.82 -24.33 1.08
CA PRO A 11 5.55 -24.65 0.45
C PRO A 11 5.48 -23.88 -0.87
N SER A 12 5.71 -24.59 -1.97
CA SER A 12 5.64 -24.10 -3.34
C SER A 12 4.24 -23.58 -3.67
N THR A 13 3.25 -23.81 -2.82
CA THR A 13 1.86 -23.40 -2.94
C THR A 13 1.64 -21.88 -2.87
N LEU A 14 2.45 -21.13 -2.11
CA LEU A 14 2.28 -19.68 -1.97
C LEU A 14 2.36 -18.90 -3.30
N PRO A 15 3.39 -19.08 -4.16
CA PRO A 15 3.44 -18.42 -5.46
C PRO A 15 2.31 -18.84 -6.40
N TYR A 16 1.79 -20.08 -6.30
CA TYR A 16 0.62 -20.50 -7.09
C TYR A 16 -0.65 -19.72 -6.71
N TYR A 17 -0.93 -19.53 -5.41
CA TYR A 17 -2.08 -18.71 -4.98
C TYR A 17 -1.94 -17.25 -5.42
N VAL A 18 -0.71 -16.72 -5.39
CA VAL A 18 -0.41 -15.35 -5.84
C VAL A 18 -0.67 -15.22 -7.33
N ALA A 19 -0.09 -16.11 -8.14
CA ALA A 19 -0.30 -16.12 -9.59
C ALA A 19 -1.79 -16.27 -9.92
N PHE A 20 -2.51 -17.15 -9.22
CA PHE A 20 -3.95 -17.31 -9.38
C PHE A 20 -4.72 -16.03 -9.06
N SER A 21 -4.41 -15.36 -7.94
CA SER A 21 -5.06 -14.09 -7.58
C SER A 21 -4.77 -12.96 -8.58
N GLN A 22 -3.56 -12.92 -9.13
CA GLN A 22 -3.16 -11.96 -10.17
C GLN A 22 -3.92 -12.20 -11.48
N LEU A 23 -4.02 -13.47 -11.89
CA LEU A 23 -4.80 -13.85 -13.08
C LEU A 23 -6.27 -13.49 -12.91
N LEU A 24 -6.86 -13.75 -11.73
CA LEU A 24 -8.24 -13.35 -11.44
C LEU A 24 -8.40 -11.82 -11.48
N GLY A 25 -7.51 -11.08 -10.83
CA GLY A 25 -7.53 -9.62 -10.83
C GLY A 25 -7.44 -9.03 -12.24
N LEU A 26 -6.49 -9.52 -13.04
CA LEU A 26 -6.31 -9.10 -14.43
C LEU A 26 -7.51 -9.48 -15.30
N THR A 27 -8.11 -10.65 -15.06
CA THR A 27 -9.33 -11.09 -15.76
C THR A 27 -10.50 -10.15 -15.44
N VAL A 28 -10.69 -9.76 -14.18
CA VAL A 28 -11.74 -8.81 -13.79
C VAL A 28 -11.50 -7.44 -14.43
N VAL A 29 -10.26 -6.95 -14.45
CA VAL A 29 -9.90 -5.68 -15.12
C VAL A 29 -10.15 -5.76 -16.62
N ALA A 30 -9.72 -6.84 -17.28
CA ALA A 30 -9.90 -7.04 -18.71
C ALA A 30 -11.38 -7.19 -19.09
N MET A 31 -12.14 -7.96 -18.31
CA MET A 31 -13.59 -8.11 -18.49
C MET A 31 -14.32 -6.77 -18.31
N THR A 32 -13.94 -5.97 -17.30
CA THR A 32 -14.50 -4.63 -17.09
C THR A 32 -14.16 -3.69 -18.26
N GLY A 33 -12.91 -3.70 -18.71
CA GLY A 33 -12.49 -2.91 -19.88
C GLY A 33 -13.20 -3.32 -21.16
N ALA A 34 -13.32 -4.62 -21.42
CA ALA A 34 -14.05 -5.17 -22.57
C ALA A 34 -15.54 -4.83 -22.50
N TRP A 35 -16.14 -4.91 -21.31
CA TRP A 35 -17.54 -4.53 -21.12
C TRP A 35 -17.79 -3.05 -21.46
N LEU A 36 -16.92 -2.16 -20.96
CA LEU A 36 -17.04 -0.72 -21.22
C LEU A 36 -16.72 -0.37 -22.68
N GLY A 37 -15.72 -1.02 -23.28
CA GLY A 37 -15.32 -0.81 -24.66
C GLY A 37 -16.34 -1.30 -25.68
N LEU A 38 -16.86 -2.51 -25.49
CA LEU A 38 -17.75 -3.17 -26.45
C LEU A 38 -19.23 -2.82 -26.25
N TYR A 39 -19.70 -2.74 -24.99
CA TYR A 39 -21.13 -2.54 -24.71
C TYR A 39 -21.49 -1.09 -24.34
N ARG A 40 -20.54 -0.29 -23.85
CA ARG A 40 -20.80 1.10 -23.44
C ARG A 40 -20.20 2.16 -24.36
N GLY A 41 -19.73 1.76 -25.54
CA GLY A 41 -19.31 2.66 -26.61
C GLY A 41 -17.92 3.27 -26.46
N GLY A 42 -17.11 2.83 -25.48
CA GLY A 42 -15.71 3.25 -25.30
C GLY A 42 -15.44 4.07 -24.03
N ILE A 43 -14.28 4.73 -24.01
CA ILE A 43 -13.84 5.62 -22.92
C ILE A 43 -13.52 6.98 -23.55
N ALA A 44 -14.26 8.01 -23.16
CA ALA A 44 -14.05 9.38 -23.62
C ALA A 44 -14.20 10.36 -22.47
N TRP A 45 -13.33 11.37 -22.45
CA TRP A 45 -13.29 12.38 -21.39
C TRP A 45 -14.28 13.53 -21.58
N GLU A 46 -14.90 13.67 -22.76
CA GLU A 46 -15.75 14.84 -23.10
C GLU A 46 -17.21 14.48 -23.43
N SER A 47 -17.73 13.35 -22.94
CA SER A 47 -19.11 12.94 -23.23
C SER A 47 -19.74 12.09 -22.10
N THR A 48 -20.94 11.56 -22.33
CA THR A 48 -21.62 10.62 -21.41
C THR A 48 -20.80 9.37 -21.07
N LEU A 49 -19.73 9.10 -21.83
CA LEU A 49 -18.74 8.06 -21.57
C LEU A 49 -17.82 8.36 -20.38
N GLN A 50 -17.78 9.58 -19.83
CA GLN A 50 -17.04 9.87 -18.60
C GLN A 50 -17.47 8.94 -17.45
N PHE A 51 -18.74 8.55 -17.43
CA PHE A 51 -19.25 7.58 -16.45
C PHE A 51 -18.59 6.20 -16.59
N ASN A 52 -18.10 5.80 -17.77
CA ASN A 52 -17.39 4.53 -17.97
C ASN A 52 -15.99 4.55 -17.36
N VAL A 53 -15.35 5.73 -17.25
CA VAL A 53 -14.05 5.89 -16.58
C VAL A 53 -14.17 5.54 -15.10
N HIS A 54 -15.29 5.90 -14.47
CA HIS A 54 -15.52 5.70 -13.04
C HIS A 54 -15.39 4.23 -12.59
N PRO A 55 -16.19 3.25 -13.07
CA PRO A 55 -16.08 1.86 -12.65
C PRO A 55 -14.72 1.25 -13.04
N LEU A 56 -14.13 1.66 -14.16
CA LEU A 56 -12.80 1.17 -14.55
C LEU A 56 -11.72 1.62 -13.57
N CYS A 57 -11.68 2.91 -13.24
CA CYS A 57 -10.73 3.46 -12.28
C CYS A 57 -10.94 2.88 -10.87
N MET A 58 -12.20 2.65 -10.46
CA MET A 58 -12.49 2.05 -9.16
C MET A 58 -12.04 0.58 -9.08
N VAL A 59 -12.24 -0.21 -10.13
CA VAL A 59 -11.76 -1.61 -10.20
C VAL A 59 -10.24 -1.67 -10.22
N ILE A 60 -9.57 -0.83 -11.01
CA ILE A 60 -8.11 -0.83 -11.08
C ILE A 60 -7.49 -0.33 -9.76
N GLY A 61 -8.01 0.76 -9.19
CA GLY A 61 -7.48 1.36 -7.97
C GLY A 61 -7.81 0.56 -6.70
N LEU A 62 -9.11 0.43 -6.38
CA LEU A 62 -9.55 -0.11 -5.08
C LEU A 62 -9.59 -1.63 -5.01
N ILE A 63 -9.66 -2.33 -6.15
CA ILE A 63 -9.72 -3.80 -6.17
C ILE A 63 -8.36 -4.37 -6.53
N PHE A 64 -7.82 -4.03 -7.70
CA PHE A 64 -6.59 -4.63 -8.21
C PHE A 64 -5.34 -4.15 -7.46
N LEU A 65 -5.02 -2.85 -7.55
CA LEU A 65 -3.82 -2.28 -6.93
C LEU A 65 -3.84 -2.38 -5.39
N GLN A 66 -5.02 -2.21 -4.78
CA GLN A 66 -5.21 -2.44 -3.35
C GLN A 66 -4.95 -3.89 -2.93
N GLY A 67 -5.42 -4.85 -3.73
CA GLY A 67 -5.17 -6.28 -3.51
C GLY A 67 -3.68 -6.60 -3.59
N ASP A 68 -2.98 -6.03 -4.58
CA ASP A 68 -1.54 -6.17 -4.76
C ASP A 68 -0.75 -5.60 -3.59
N ALA A 69 -1.15 -4.42 -3.11
CA ALA A 69 -0.55 -3.79 -1.94
C ALA A 69 -0.67 -4.67 -0.69
N LEU A 70 -1.76 -5.42 -0.53
CA LEU A 70 -1.94 -6.35 0.59
C LEU A 70 -1.09 -7.62 0.41
N LEU A 71 -0.98 -8.11 -0.83
CA LEU A 71 -0.27 -9.34 -1.16
C LEU A 71 1.25 -9.19 -1.07
N VAL A 72 1.79 -8.00 -1.33
CA VAL A 72 3.24 -7.71 -1.31
C VAL A 72 3.90 -8.12 0.00
N TYR A 73 3.24 -7.90 1.15
CA TYR A 73 3.77 -8.31 2.46
C TYR A 73 3.77 -9.82 2.68
N ARG A 74 2.86 -10.55 2.01
CA ARG A 74 2.78 -12.01 2.12
C ARG A 74 3.83 -12.70 1.25
N VAL A 75 4.06 -12.18 0.04
CA VAL A 75 5.01 -12.73 -0.94
C VAL A 75 6.44 -12.42 -0.55
N PHE A 76 6.74 -11.15 -0.27
CA PHE A 76 8.09 -10.69 0.03
C PHE A 76 8.41 -10.76 1.54
N ARG A 77 8.01 -11.85 2.20
CA ARG A 77 8.24 -12.05 3.64
C ARG A 77 9.73 -12.29 3.97
N LYS A 78 10.51 -12.72 2.98
CA LYS A 78 11.96 -12.99 3.09
C LYS A 78 12.85 -11.82 2.68
N GLU A 79 12.29 -10.79 2.04
CA GLU A 79 13.04 -9.64 1.55
C GLU A 79 13.24 -8.57 2.63
N ALA A 80 14.13 -7.61 2.35
CA ALA A 80 14.39 -6.48 3.23
C ALA A 80 13.08 -5.73 3.58
N LYS A 81 12.73 -5.69 4.87
CA LYS A 81 11.51 -5.04 5.39
C LYS A 81 11.33 -3.60 4.89
N ARG A 82 12.43 -2.92 4.57
CA ARG A 82 12.42 -1.55 4.03
C ARG A 82 11.82 -1.50 2.61
N THR A 83 12.21 -2.42 1.73
CA THR A 83 11.74 -2.46 0.34
C THR A 83 10.25 -2.80 0.28
N THR A 84 9.81 -3.83 1.00
CA THR A 84 8.39 -4.23 1.05
C THR A 84 7.51 -3.10 1.59
N LYS A 85 8.00 -2.32 2.57
CA LYS A 85 7.29 -1.15 3.11
C LYS A 85 7.17 -0.01 2.11
N VAL A 86 8.22 0.24 1.33
CA VAL A 86 8.20 1.25 0.26
C VAL A 86 7.25 0.82 -0.86
N LEU A 87 7.35 -0.42 -1.35
CA LEU A 87 6.47 -0.95 -2.39
C LEU A 87 5.00 -0.91 -1.99
N HIS A 88 4.69 -1.31 -0.76
CA HIS A 88 3.33 -1.23 -0.22
C HIS A 88 2.81 0.21 -0.18
N GLY A 89 3.63 1.15 0.31
CA GLY A 89 3.25 2.57 0.33
C GLY A 89 3.02 3.13 -1.07
N LEU A 90 3.91 2.81 -2.02
CA LEU A 90 3.79 3.25 -3.41
C LEU A 90 2.52 2.69 -4.07
N LEU A 91 2.23 1.40 -3.89
CA LEU A 91 1.01 0.78 -4.43
C LEU A 91 -0.25 1.44 -3.88
N HIS A 92 -0.30 1.76 -2.59
CA HIS A 92 -1.44 2.50 -2.01
C HIS A 92 -1.57 3.92 -2.55
N VAL A 93 -0.45 4.63 -2.76
CA VAL A 93 -0.47 5.97 -3.35
C VAL A 93 -0.97 5.92 -4.80
N PHE A 94 -0.52 4.95 -5.60
CA PHE A 94 -1.00 4.78 -6.97
C PHE A 94 -2.49 4.41 -7.01
N ALA A 95 -2.92 3.47 -6.16
CA ALA A 95 -4.33 3.12 -6.02
C ALA A 95 -5.18 4.35 -5.67
N PHE A 96 -4.72 5.16 -4.72
CA PHE A 96 -5.40 6.39 -4.30
C PHE A 96 -5.54 7.40 -5.44
N ILE A 97 -4.47 7.66 -6.20
CA ILE A 97 -4.48 8.60 -7.32
C ILE A 97 -5.48 8.13 -8.39
N ILE A 98 -5.46 6.85 -8.75
CA ILE A 98 -6.36 6.30 -9.78
C ILE A 98 -7.83 6.35 -9.32
N SER A 99 -8.10 6.00 -8.05
CA SER A 99 -9.45 6.12 -7.49
C SER A 99 -9.93 7.56 -7.40
N LEU A 100 -9.04 8.52 -7.11
CA LEU A 100 -9.36 9.95 -7.13
C LEU A 100 -9.79 10.40 -8.52
N VAL A 101 -9.10 9.96 -9.58
CA VAL A 101 -9.49 10.26 -10.98
C VAL A 101 -10.88 9.69 -11.28
N GLY A 102 -11.18 8.46 -10.85
CA GLY A 102 -12.51 7.88 -11.00
C GLY A 102 -13.61 8.65 -10.26
N LEU A 103 -13.29 9.20 -9.09
CA LEU A 103 -14.21 10.02 -8.32
C LEU A 103 -14.45 11.40 -8.99
N VAL A 104 -13.39 12.05 -9.48
CA VAL A 104 -13.50 13.31 -10.23
C VAL A 104 -14.36 13.10 -11.48
N ALA A 105 -14.20 11.97 -12.19
CA ALA A 105 -14.98 11.65 -13.37
C ALA A 105 -16.49 11.55 -13.08
N VAL A 106 -16.91 10.98 -11.94
CA VAL A 106 -18.35 10.89 -11.60
C VAL A 106 -18.93 12.24 -11.18
N PHE A 107 -18.19 13.04 -10.41
CA PHE A 107 -18.63 14.38 -10.03
C PHE A 107 -18.71 15.34 -11.23
N ASP A 108 -17.76 15.25 -12.16
CA ASP A 108 -17.82 16.03 -13.40
C ASP A 108 -19.03 15.63 -14.26
N TYR A 109 -19.30 14.33 -14.37
CA TYR A 109 -20.47 13.81 -15.06
C TYR A 109 -21.80 14.30 -14.44
N HIS A 110 -21.95 14.22 -13.12
CA HIS A 110 -23.17 14.71 -12.45
C HIS A 110 -23.35 16.21 -12.62
N ARG A 111 -22.27 16.99 -12.55
CA ARG A 111 -22.30 18.44 -12.76
C ARG A 111 -22.68 18.83 -14.19
N LYS A 112 -22.21 18.07 -15.19
CA LYS A 112 -22.61 18.26 -16.60
C LYS A 112 -24.07 17.89 -16.86
N MET A 113 -24.61 16.90 -16.13
CA MET A 113 -25.98 16.41 -16.31
C MET A 113 -27.02 17.06 -15.39
N GLY A 114 -26.60 17.89 -14.42
CA GLY A 114 -27.49 18.58 -13.48
C GLY A 114 -28.17 17.65 -12.46
N TYR A 115 -27.62 16.46 -12.21
CA TYR A 115 -28.15 15.54 -11.21
C TYR A 115 -27.68 15.89 -9.80
N ALA A 116 -28.52 15.64 -8.80
CA ALA A 116 -28.12 15.75 -7.40
C ALA A 116 -27.06 14.68 -7.08
N ASP A 117 -25.86 15.14 -6.73
CA ASP A 117 -24.79 14.29 -6.21
C ASP A 117 -25.25 13.56 -4.93
N LEU A 118 -24.70 12.37 -4.66
CA LEU A 118 -24.77 11.69 -3.35
C LEU A 118 -26.14 11.15 -2.89
N TYR A 119 -27.16 11.04 -3.75
CA TYR A 119 -28.45 10.48 -3.34
C TYR A 119 -28.44 8.94 -3.17
N SER A 120 -27.48 8.25 -3.79
CA SER A 120 -27.37 6.79 -3.74
C SER A 120 -26.50 6.32 -2.57
N LEU A 121 -26.93 5.24 -1.90
CA LEU A 121 -26.14 4.52 -0.89
C LEU A 121 -24.74 4.14 -1.38
N HIS A 122 -24.59 3.86 -2.69
CA HIS A 122 -23.30 3.57 -3.30
C HIS A 122 -22.30 4.72 -3.12
N SER A 123 -22.75 5.96 -3.28
CA SER A 123 -21.89 7.15 -3.17
C SER A 123 -21.48 7.40 -1.71
N TRP A 124 -22.38 7.15 -0.75
CA TRP A 124 -22.09 7.22 0.68
C TRP A 124 -21.04 6.20 1.10
N CYS A 125 -21.22 4.94 0.68
CA CYS A 125 -20.24 3.88 0.91
C CYS A 125 -18.91 4.21 0.24
N GLY A 126 -18.92 4.75 -0.99
CA GLY A 126 -17.73 5.15 -1.72
C GLY A 126 -16.93 6.25 -0.99
N ILE A 127 -17.61 7.31 -0.55
CA ILE A 127 -16.96 8.39 0.23
C ILE A 127 -16.46 7.87 1.57
N LEU A 128 -17.21 7.01 2.26
CA LEU A 128 -16.76 6.40 3.51
C LEU A 128 -15.48 5.60 3.31
N VAL A 129 -15.44 4.73 2.29
CA VAL A 129 -14.25 3.94 1.94
C VAL A 129 -13.08 4.87 1.59
N PHE A 130 -13.31 5.93 0.84
CA PHE A 130 -12.27 6.89 0.46
C PHE A 130 -11.71 7.65 1.69
N ALA A 131 -12.59 8.07 2.61
CA ALA A 131 -12.19 8.71 3.86
C ALA A 131 -11.36 7.76 4.74
N LEU A 132 -11.80 6.50 4.88
CA LEU A 132 -11.05 5.47 5.60
C LEU A 132 -9.69 5.19 4.94
N TYR A 133 -9.63 5.22 3.61
CA TYR A 133 -8.40 5.03 2.86
C TYR A 133 -7.38 6.13 3.12
N ILE A 134 -7.82 7.40 3.17
CA ILE A 134 -6.96 8.54 3.50
C ILE A 134 -6.41 8.39 4.92
N VAL A 135 -7.25 7.99 5.87
CA VAL A 135 -6.81 7.72 7.25
C VAL A 135 -5.82 6.56 7.31
N GLN A 136 -6.01 5.52 6.50
CA GLN A 136 -5.14 4.36 6.44
C GLN A 136 -3.78 4.65 5.78
N VAL A 137 -3.78 5.45 4.70
CA VAL A 137 -2.54 5.80 3.97
C VAL A 137 -1.75 6.88 4.70
N SER A 138 -2.44 7.77 5.43
CA SER A 138 -1.80 8.76 6.28
C SER A 138 -1.13 8.01 7.43
N PRO A 139 0.21 8.08 7.56
CA PRO A 139 0.88 7.47 8.70
C PRO A 139 0.22 8.01 9.97
N PRO A 140 -0.07 7.17 10.98
CA PRO A 140 -0.54 7.66 12.27
C PRO A 140 0.47 8.71 12.68
N GLY A 141 -0.02 9.96 12.74
CA GLY A 141 0.81 11.15 12.87
C GLY A 141 1.88 10.84 13.89
N THR A 142 3.14 11.06 13.48
CA THR A 142 4.30 11.01 14.36
C THR A 142 3.86 11.47 15.74
N ARG A 143 3.60 10.52 16.63
CA ARG A 143 3.54 10.82 18.05
C ARG A 143 4.88 11.50 18.26
N PRO A 144 4.91 12.77 18.72
CA PRO A 144 6.18 13.38 19.06
C PRO A 144 6.78 12.42 20.08
N GLY A 145 7.78 11.67 19.63
CA GLY A 145 8.50 10.75 20.48
C GLY A 145 9.00 11.61 21.62
N HIS A 146 8.47 11.35 22.80
CA HIS A 146 9.04 11.86 24.03
C HIS A 146 10.48 11.34 24.00
N ARG A 147 11.40 12.19 23.55
CA ARG A 147 12.82 11.88 23.48
C ARG A 147 13.24 11.63 24.92
N THR A 148 13.47 10.37 25.25
CA THR A 148 14.21 9.97 26.44
C THR A 148 15.67 10.41 26.24
N GLY A 149 15.95 11.69 26.45
CA GLY A 149 17.28 12.18 26.84
C GLY A 149 17.24 12.40 28.36
N ALA A 150 18.23 12.07 29.18
CA ALA A 150 19.62 11.79 28.89
C ALA A 150 20.18 10.92 30.02
N ARG A 151 20.74 9.75 29.68
CA ARG A 151 21.68 9.06 30.57
C ARG A 151 23.05 9.66 30.30
N LYS A 152 23.39 10.75 31.00
CA LYS A 152 24.78 11.27 31.06
C LYS A 152 25.65 10.17 31.67
N GLY A 153 26.54 9.61 30.86
CA GLY A 153 27.64 8.78 31.33
C GLY A 153 28.55 9.60 32.23
N GLN A 154 28.48 9.37 33.53
CA GLN A 154 29.61 9.59 34.42
C GLN A 154 30.57 8.43 34.22
N SER A 155 31.62 8.66 33.44
CA SER A 155 32.86 7.91 33.55
C SER A 155 33.98 8.94 33.60
N ALA A 156 34.11 9.54 34.79
CA ALA A 156 35.20 10.44 35.12
C ALA A 156 36.51 9.64 35.13
N GLY A 157 37.49 10.14 34.38
CA GLY A 157 38.76 9.49 34.13
C GLY A 157 39.54 9.19 35.41
N ARG A 158 39.85 7.91 35.61
CA ARG A 158 41.00 7.46 36.40
C ARG A 158 42.17 7.22 35.45
N ARG A 159 43.23 8.02 35.59
CA ARG A 159 44.67 7.78 35.26
C ARG A 159 45.34 9.16 35.14
N GLY A 160 46.39 9.53 35.86
CA GLY A 160 47.19 8.89 36.89
C GLY A 160 48.17 9.94 37.42
N ALA A 161 48.30 10.05 38.74
CA ALA A 161 49.23 10.95 39.40
C ALA A 161 50.35 10.14 40.08
N ARG A 162 51.57 10.39 39.60
CA ARG A 162 52.90 10.43 40.26
C ARG A 162 53.25 9.55 41.49
N PHE A 163 54.38 8.84 41.30
CA PHE A 163 55.53 8.56 42.21
C PHE A 163 55.37 7.58 43.40
N PRO A 164 56.46 7.01 43.97
CA PRO A 164 57.88 6.98 43.57
C PRO A 164 58.48 5.54 43.47
N ARG A 165 59.52 5.33 42.64
CA ARG A 165 60.49 4.23 42.84
C ARG A 165 61.71 4.78 43.59
N ARG A 166 61.86 4.41 44.86
CA ARG A 166 63.13 4.40 45.58
C ARG A 166 63.42 2.94 45.96
N LEU A 167 64.37 2.31 45.28
CA LEU A 167 65.13 1.19 45.84
C LEU A 167 66.57 1.67 45.98
N ARG A 168 67.02 1.76 47.22
CA ARG A 168 68.39 2.05 47.61
C ARG A 168 68.82 0.86 48.48
N ARG A 169 69.83 0.14 47.98
CA ARG A 169 70.72 -0.84 48.62
C ARG A 169 70.10 -1.88 49.56
#